data_AF-A0A0F0H8Q1-F1
#
_entry.id   AF-A0A0F0H8Q1-F1
#
_cell.length_a   1.000
_cell.length_b   1.000
_cell.length_c   1.000
_cell.angle_alpha   90.00
_cell.angle_beta   90.00
_cell.angle_gamma   90.00
#
_symmetry.space_group_name_H-M   'P 1'
#
loop_
_entity.id
_entity.type
_entity.pdbx_description
1 polymer ?
#
loop_
_entity_poly.entity_id
_entity_poly.type
_entity_poly.pdbx_seq_one_letter_code
_entity_poly.pdbx_strand_id
1 'polypeptide(L)'
;MNARLSLIAACTAAVLAGCSGGAAPSTQTTTPTTTSVTPPAGDPVKWAGAFCGGTTPVLTGAVELITLAATNADNPAALKEGMLKILETGSKSMAEAETKLKEIGAPGEDAKAVHDEIVKQFGTAAKEYVTVAEQMRKLDANAPDFMDQVQKLGGDSADPSKFADEVKKLDANPKYKDAIAKAPECTQMREKLGKLIGQ
;
A
#
# COMPACT_ATOMS: atom_id res chain seq x y z
N MET A 1 -29.97 -0.63 34.31
CA MET A 1 -30.75 -1.75 34.86
C MET A 1 -31.47 -2.47 33.72
N ASN A 2 -31.65 -3.78 33.88
CA ASN A 2 -32.36 -4.75 33.04
C ASN A 2 -31.50 -5.53 32.02
N ALA A 3 -30.93 -6.59 32.59
CA ALA A 3 -30.37 -7.77 31.96
C ALA A 3 -31.42 -8.61 31.24
N ARG A 4 -30.99 -9.36 30.22
CA ARG A 4 -31.57 -10.67 29.88
C ARG A 4 -30.44 -11.66 29.63
N LEU A 5 -30.25 -12.53 30.63
CA LEU A 5 -29.59 -13.83 30.55
C LEU A 5 -30.51 -14.85 29.84
N SER A 6 -29.90 -15.78 29.10
CA SER A 6 -30.04 -17.25 29.19
C SER A 6 -29.66 -17.87 27.82
N LEU A 7 -28.67 -18.74 27.61
CA LEU A 7 -28.14 -19.97 28.26
C LEU A 7 -28.44 -21.20 27.37
N ILE A 8 -27.40 -22.05 27.19
CA ILE A 8 -27.43 -23.54 27.02
C ILE A 8 -27.69 -24.01 25.57
N ALA A 9 -27.05 -25.04 24.99
CA ALA A 9 -26.03 -26.01 25.40
C ALA A 9 -25.39 -26.66 24.15
N ALA A 10 -24.20 -27.22 24.38
CA ALA A 10 -23.52 -28.18 23.53
C ALA A 10 -24.29 -29.51 23.39
N CYS A 11 -24.18 -30.16 22.23
CA CYS A 11 -24.48 -31.58 22.06
C CYS A 11 -23.29 -32.27 21.36
N THR A 12 -22.43 -32.87 22.17
CA THR A 12 -21.61 -34.04 21.81
C THR A 12 -22.47 -35.29 21.95
N ALA A 13 -22.57 -36.11 20.91
CA ALA A 13 -23.06 -37.48 21.02
C ALA A 13 -22.21 -38.41 20.16
N ALA A 14 -21.48 -39.29 20.85
CA ALA A 14 -20.87 -40.49 20.30
C ALA A 14 -21.92 -41.61 20.25
N VAL A 15 -21.86 -42.48 19.24
CA VAL A 15 -22.54 -43.78 19.24
C VAL A 15 -21.57 -44.86 18.76
N LEU A 16 -21.60 -45.97 19.49
CA LEU A 16 -20.76 -47.17 19.40
C LEU A 16 -21.26 -48.22 18.39
N ALA A 17 -20.30 -49.03 17.94
CA ALA A 17 -20.36 -50.47 17.63
C ALA A 17 -21.01 -50.98 16.31
N GLY A 18 -20.19 -51.73 15.55
CA GLY A 18 -20.61 -52.67 14.51
C GLY A 18 -19.40 -53.45 13.97
N CYS A 19 -19.21 -54.68 14.45
CA CYS A 19 -18.15 -55.61 14.06
C CYS A 19 -18.77 -56.70 13.17
N SER A 20 -18.34 -56.84 11.92
CA SER A 20 -18.58 -58.04 11.11
C SER A 20 -17.46 -58.18 10.07
N GLY A 21 -16.78 -59.33 10.13
CA GLY A 21 -15.57 -59.60 9.35
C GLY A 21 -15.80 -59.85 7.85
N GLY A 22 -14.71 -59.73 7.11
CA GLY A 22 -14.56 -60.12 5.71
C GLY A 22 -13.16 -59.74 5.24
N ALA A 23 -12.29 -60.73 5.05
CA ALA A 23 -10.92 -60.52 4.59
C ALA A 23 -10.82 -60.50 3.05
N ALA A 24 -9.82 -59.73 2.58
CA ALA A 24 -9.21 -59.64 1.23
C ALA A 24 -9.86 -58.72 0.18
N PRO A 25 -9.10 -58.23 -0.83
CA PRO A 25 -7.77 -57.60 -0.79
C PRO A 25 -7.74 -56.23 -1.51
N SER A 26 -6.64 -55.49 -1.33
CA SER A 26 -6.09 -54.45 -2.22
C SER A 26 -7.04 -53.50 -2.97
N THR A 27 -7.09 -52.26 -2.50
CA THR A 27 -6.73 -51.10 -3.33
C THR A 27 -6.40 -49.95 -2.39
N GLN A 28 -5.11 -49.72 -2.16
CA GLN A 28 -4.66 -48.46 -1.57
C GLN A 28 -4.97 -47.35 -2.57
N THR A 29 -6.13 -46.72 -2.42
CA THR A 29 -6.35 -45.38 -2.97
C THR A 29 -5.53 -44.45 -2.09
N THR A 30 -4.25 -44.30 -2.45
CA THR A 30 -3.43 -43.19 -2.00
C THR A 30 -4.12 -41.92 -2.48
N THR A 31 -4.86 -41.28 -1.57
CA THR A 31 -5.29 -39.91 -1.76
C THR A 31 -4.00 -39.12 -2.03
N PRO A 32 -3.89 -38.39 -3.16
CA PRO A 32 -2.70 -37.60 -3.40
C PRO A 32 -2.65 -36.55 -2.29
N THR A 33 -1.70 -36.72 -1.36
CA THR A 33 -1.23 -35.65 -0.49
C THR A 33 -0.76 -34.56 -1.43
N THR A 34 -1.66 -33.62 -1.71
CA THR A 34 -1.34 -32.44 -2.48
C THR A 34 -0.47 -31.63 -1.55
N THR A 35 0.85 -31.81 -1.69
CA THR A 35 1.83 -30.91 -1.09
C THR A 35 1.58 -29.57 -1.76
N SER A 36 0.72 -28.75 -1.15
CA SER A 36 0.57 -27.36 -1.51
C SER A 36 1.94 -26.74 -1.29
N VAL A 37 2.70 -26.57 -2.37
CA VAL A 37 3.94 -25.82 -2.36
C VAL A 37 3.53 -24.37 -2.14
N THR A 38 3.46 -23.95 -0.86
CA THR A 38 3.30 -22.55 -0.51
C THR A 38 4.47 -21.80 -1.17
N PRO A 39 4.19 -20.82 -2.05
CA PRO A 39 5.25 -20.00 -2.63
C PRO A 39 6.11 -19.41 -1.51
N PRO A 40 7.45 -19.35 -1.67
CA PRO A 40 8.30 -18.80 -0.63
C PRO A 40 7.89 -17.35 -0.35
N ALA A 41 7.71 -17.04 0.93
CA ALA A 41 7.36 -15.69 1.37
C ALA A 41 8.49 -14.71 1.02
N GLY A 42 8.11 -13.51 0.59
CA GLY A 42 9.04 -12.41 0.36
C GLY A 42 9.76 -11.97 1.63
N ASP A 43 10.95 -11.38 1.49
CA ASP A 43 11.70 -10.82 2.61
C ASP A 43 10.93 -9.61 3.19
N PRO A 44 10.51 -9.63 4.47
CA PRO A 44 9.72 -8.55 5.06
C PRO A 44 10.44 -7.20 5.09
N VAL A 45 11.76 -7.18 5.30
CA VAL A 45 12.55 -5.94 5.38
C VAL A 45 12.70 -5.33 4.00
N LYS A 46 12.97 -6.14 2.97
CA LYS A 46 13.01 -5.66 1.58
C LYS A 46 11.65 -5.17 1.11
N TRP A 47 10.58 -5.89 1.48
CA TRP A 47 9.21 -5.48 1.17
C TRP A 47 8.88 -4.11 1.77
N ALA A 48 9.19 -3.92 3.06
CA ALA A 48 9.02 -2.63 3.74
C ALA A 48 9.90 -1.52 3.11
N GLY A 49 11.13 -1.85 2.74
CA GLY A 49 12.04 -0.93 2.05
C GLY A 49 11.48 -0.45 0.70
N ALA A 50 10.93 -1.36 -0.11
CA ALA A 50 10.28 -1.01 -1.37
C ALA A 50 9.03 -0.13 -1.16
N PHE A 51 8.22 -0.45 -0.15
CA PHE A 51 7.05 0.36 0.23
C PHE A 51 7.45 1.79 0.63
N CYS A 52 8.38 1.95 1.57
CA CYS A 52 8.83 3.27 2.03
C CYS A 52 9.58 4.03 0.94
N GLY A 53 10.37 3.34 0.10
CA GLY A 53 11.07 3.93 -1.02
C GLY A 53 10.13 4.50 -2.08
N GLY A 54 9.00 3.83 -2.36
CA GLY A 54 7.96 4.33 -3.25
C GLY A 54 7.16 5.50 -2.67
N THR A 55 6.92 5.47 -1.36
CA THR A 55 6.11 6.48 -0.67
C THR A 55 6.89 7.77 -0.40
N THR A 56 8.20 7.67 -0.17
CA THR A 56 9.03 8.83 0.25
C THR A 56 8.90 10.00 -0.71
N PRO A 57 9.11 9.86 -2.03
CA PRO A 57 9.08 11.01 -2.94
C PRO A 57 7.70 11.65 -3.07
N VAL A 58 6.65 10.88 -2.87
CA VAL A 58 5.26 11.39 -2.85
C VAL A 58 5.05 12.28 -1.62
N LEU A 59 5.44 11.80 -0.44
CA LEU A 59 5.30 12.57 0.80
C LEU A 59 6.20 13.81 0.83
N THR A 60 7.46 13.70 0.37
CA THR A 60 8.33 14.87 0.27
C THR A 60 7.81 15.85 -0.76
N GLY A 61 7.31 15.36 -1.90
CA GLY A 61 6.69 16.19 -2.94
C GLY A 61 5.48 16.98 -2.42
N ALA A 62 4.64 16.37 -1.58
CA ALA A 62 3.50 17.06 -0.96
C ALA A 62 3.95 18.22 -0.05
N VAL A 63 5.03 18.05 0.73
CA VAL A 63 5.57 19.12 1.57
C VAL A 63 6.29 20.18 0.72
N GLU A 64 7.04 19.76 -0.29
CA GLU A 64 7.70 20.65 -1.25
C GLU A 64 6.70 21.51 -2.01
N LEU A 65 5.52 20.98 -2.35
CA LEU A 65 4.45 21.72 -3.02
C LEU A 65 3.99 22.94 -2.20
N ILE A 66 3.88 22.80 -0.88
CA ILE A 66 3.51 23.91 0.02
C ILE A 66 4.56 25.03 -0.08
N THR A 67 5.83 24.65 -0.02
CA THR A 67 6.96 25.60 -0.12
C THR A 67 7.03 26.24 -1.51
N LEU A 68 6.84 25.44 -2.56
CA LEU A 68 6.84 25.88 -3.95
C LEU A 68 5.74 26.91 -4.20
N ALA A 69 4.52 26.64 -3.73
CA ALA A 69 3.40 27.57 -3.84
C ALA A 69 3.65 28.88 -3.09
N ALA A 70 4.19 28.82 -1.87
CA ALA A 70 4.51 30.01 -1.09
C ALA A 70 5.61 30.87 -1.72
N THR A 71 6.63 30.24 -2.32
CA THR A 71 7.79 30.94 -2.90
C THR A 71 7.59 31.44 -4.33
N ASN A 72 6.63 30.88 -5.07
CA ASN A 72 6.36 31.21 -6.47
C ASN A 72 4.95 31.77 -6.69
N ALA A 73 4.35 32.39 -5.69
CA ALA A 73 3.01 32.98 -5.78
C ALA A 73 2.90 33.98 -6.96
N ASP A 74 3.96 34.75 -7.22
CA ASP A 74 4.03 35.72 -8.32
C ASP A 74 4.72 35.16 -9.57
N ASN A 75 5.04 33.86 -9.60
CA ASN A 75 5.67 33.19 -10.74
C ASN A 75 4.95 31.86 -11.09
N PRO A 76 3.76 31.95 -11.73
CA PRO A 76 2.98 30.77 -12.11
C PRO A 76 3.73 29.77 -13.00
N ALA A 77 4.66 30.25 -13.83
CA ALA A 77 5.47 29.39 -14.70
C ALA A 77 6.41 28.50 -13.89
N ALA A 78 7.12 29.07 -12.91
CA ALA A 78 7.97 28.30 -12.00
C ALA A 78 7.15 27.37 -11.10
N LEU A 79 5.97 27.81 -10.65
CA LEU A 79 5.04 26.96 -9.90
C LEU A 79 4.60 25.74 -10.72
N LYS A 80 4.19 25.95 -11.97
CA LYS A 80 3.81 24.87 -12.90
C LYS A 80 4.97 23.89 -13.13
N GLU A 81 6.17 24.39 -13.38
CA GLU A 81 7.36 23.55 -13.59
C GLU A 81 7.67 22.69 -12.36
N GLY A 82 7.63 23.27 -11.16
CA GLY A 82 7.85 22.53 -9.92
C GLY A 82 6.76 21.49 -9.65
N MET A 83 5.49 21.80 -9.91
CA MET A 83 4.39 20.84 -9.83
C MET A 83 4.59 19.66 -10.78
N LEU A 84 5.00 19.92 -12.03
CA LEU A 84 5.30 18.87 -13.01
C LEU A 84 6.44 17.97 -12.52
N LYS A 85 7.51 18.54 -11.96
CA LYS A 85 8.62 17.78 -11.41
C LYS A 85 8.19 16.87 -10.24
N ILE A 86 7.33 17.35 -9.36
CA ILE A 86 6.75 16.56 -8.27
C ILE A 86 5.94 15.39 -8.83
N LEU A 87 5.09 15.65 -9.83
CA LEU A 87 4.25 14.63 -10.46
C LEU A 87 5.08 13.55 -11.19
N GLU A 88 6.11 13.96 -11.92
CA GLU A 88 7.02 13.05 -12.62
C GLU A 88 7.84 12.19 -11.64
N THR A 89 8.33 12.81 -10.56
CA THR A 89 9.08 12.09 -9.52
C THR A 89 8.19 11.09 -8.78
N GLY A 90 6.98 11.49 -8.40
CA GLY A 90 6.00 10.64 -7.73
C GLY A 90 5.58 9.46 -8.60
N SER A 91 5.24 9.69 -9.87
CA SER A 91 4.84 8.62 -10.79
C SER A 91 5.94 7.58 -10.98
N LYS A 92 7.18 8.02 -11.24
CA LYS A 92 8.33 7.12 -11.40
C LYS A 92 8.58 6.30 -10.14
N SER A 93 8.58 6.95 -8.98
CA SER A 93 8.85 6.29 -7.70
C SER A 93 7.81 5.21 -7.38
N MET A 94 6.52 5.51 -7.59
CA MET A 94 5.45 4.54 -7.36
C MET A 94 5.48 3.38 -8.36
N ALA A 95 5.78 3.62 -9.64
CA ALA A 95 5.93 2.55 -10.63
C ALA A 95 7.13 1.63 -10.34
N GLU A 96 8.25 2.19 -9.91
CA GLU A 96 9.43 1.41 -9.48
C GLU A 96 9.11 0.58 -8.24
N ALA A 97 8.37 1.15 -7.28
CA ALA A 97 7.99 0.44 -6.07
C ALA A 97 6.96 -0.65 -6.36
N GLU A 98 5.96 -0.42 -7.23
CA GLU A 98 5.05 -1.47 -7.72
C GLU A 98 5.84 -2.66 -8.28
N THR A 99 6.82 -2.37 -9.15
CA THR A 99 7.66 -3.40 -9.78
C THR A 99 8.46 -4.18 -8.74
N LYS A 100 9.18 -3.48 -7.85
CA LYS A 100 9.97 -4.10 -6.77
C LYS A 100 9.10 -4.93 -5.83
N LEU A 101 7.92 -4.43 -5.46
CA LEU A 101 6.99 -5.16 -4.60
C LEU A 101 6.55 -6.46 -5.28
N LYS A 102 6.16 -6.44 -6.56
CA LYS A 102 5.82 -7.67 -7.31
C LYS A 102 6.98 -8.67 -7.35
N GLU A 103 8.20 -8.20 -7.55
CA GLU A 103 9.40 -9.05 -7.58
C GLU A 103 9.70 -9.68 -6.21
N ILE A 104 9.53 -8.94 -5.13
CA ILE A 104 9.74 -9.41 -3.76
C ILE A 104 8.63 -10.39 -3.35
N GLY A 105 7.39 -10.12 -3.77
CA GLY A 105 6.21 -10.85 -3.34
C GLY A 105 5.73 -10.50 -1.93
N ALA A 106 4.64 -11.15 -1.51
CA ALA A 106 4.06 -10.92 -0.19
C ALA A 106 4.97 -11.48 0.92
N PRO A 107 5.19 -10.75 2.03
CA PRO A 107 6.06 -11.18 3.14
C PRO A 107 5.49 -12.32 4.01
N GLY A 108 4.37 -12.91 3.60
CA GLY A 108 3.65 -14.00 4.26
C GLY A 108 2.28 -14.20 3.64
N GLU A 109 1.63 -15.34 3.89
CA GLU A 109 0.26 -15.58 3.40
C GLU A 109 -0.75 -14.61 4.02
N ASP A 110 -0.56 -14.26 5.29
CA ASP A 110 -1.34 -13.26 6.03
C ASP A 110 -1.22 -11.85 5.44
N ALA A 111 -0.14 -11.60 4.69
CA ALA A 111 0.16 -10.33 4.04
C ALA A 111 -0.46 -10.18 2.66
N LYS A 112 -0.92 -11.28 2.04
CA LYS A 112 -1.15 -11.32 0.59
C LYS A 112 -2.18 -10.30 0.11
N ALA A 113 -3.31 -10.19 0.82
CA ALA A 113 -4.34 -9.23 0.47
C ALA A 113 -3.85 -7.77 0.57
N VAL A 114 -3.06 -7.45 1.61
CA VAL A 114 -2.49 -6.11 1.78
C VAL A 114 -1.40 -5.84 0.74
N HIS A 115 -0.57 -6.83 0.43
CA HIS A 115 0.43 -6.76 -0.63
C HIS A 115 -0.22 -6.47 -1.99
N ASP A 116 -1.22 -7.26 -2.39
CA ASP A 116 -1.89 -7.13 -3.67
C ASP A 116 -2.55 -5.74 -3.81
N GLU A 117 -3.18 -5.25 -2.73
CA GLU A 117 -3.78 -3.92 -2.71
C GLU A 117 -2.72 -2.81 -2.81
N ILE A 118 -1.60 -2.89 -2.08
CA ILE A 118 -0.52 -1.89 -2.17
C ILE A 118 0.10 -1.86 -3.57
N VAL A 119 0.38 -3.02 -4.15
CA VAL A 119 0.89 -3.13 -5.53
C VAL A 119 -0.07 -2.46 -6.51
N LYS A 120 -1.36 -2.74 -6.38
CA LYS A 120 -2.40 -2.12 -7.21
C LYS A 120 -2.48 -0.61 -7.00
N GLN A 121 -2.43 -0.13 -5.76
CA GLN A 121 -2.49 1.29 -5.43
C GLN A 121 -1.29 2.05 -6.01
N PHE A 122 -0.06 1.54 -5.83
CA PHE A 122 1.12 2.17 -6.41
C PHE A 122 1.07 2.22 -7.94
N GLY A 123 0.63 1.14 -8.60
CA GLY A 123 0.48 1.14 -10.05
C GLY A 123 -0.63 2.05 -10.57
N THR A 124 -1.71 2.22 -9.79
CA THR A 124 -2.82 3.12 -10.12
C THR A 124 -2.38 4.57 -9.95
N ALA A 125 -1.82 4.89 -8.79
CA ALA A 125 -1.33 6.23 -8.47
C ALA A 125 -0.22 6.67 -9.43
N ALA A 126 0.69 5.77 -9.84
CA ALA A 126 1.70 6.09 -10.84
C ALA A 126 1.09 6.58 -12.16
N LYS A 127 0.03 5.92 -12.64
CA LYS A 127 -0.69 6.31 -13.88
C LYS A 127 -1.50 7.59 -13.70
N GLU A 128 -2.11 7.78 -12.54
CA GLU A 128 -2.83 9.02 -12.22
C GLU A 128 -1.87 10.21 -12.23
N TYR A 129 -0.69 10.10 -11.62
CA TYR A 129 0.32 11.15 -11.63
C TYR A 129 0.79 11.50 -13.05
N VAL A 130 0.98 10.49 -13.92
CA VAL A 130 1.28 10.73 -15.35
C VAL A 130 0.14 11.48 -16.04
N THR A 131 -1.10 11.05 -15.81
CA THR A 131 -2.30 11.67 -16.40
C THR A 131 -2.43 13.13 -15.96
N VAL A 132 -2.26 13.40 -14.66
CA VAL A 132 -2.31 14.76 -14.11
C VAL A 132 -1.14 15.59 -14.65
N ALA A 133 0.06 15.04 -14.79
CA ALA A 133 1.19 15.75 -15.40
C ALA A 133 0.89 16.12 -16.86
N GLU A 134 0.30 15.22 -17.65
CA GLU A 134 -0.11 15.51 -19.03
C GLU A 134 -1.20 16.60 -19.11
N GLN A 135 -2.15 16.62 -18.18
CA GLN A 135 -3.16 17.67 -18.10
C GLN A 135 -2.55 19.00 -17.65
N MET A 136 -1.67 18.98 -16.65
CA MET A 136 -0.93 20.13 -16.15
C MET A 136 -0.09 20.78 -17.27
N ARG A 137 0.61 19.98 -18.09
CA ARG A 137 1.39 20.50 -19.23
C ARG A 137 0.55 21.33 -20.21
N LYS A 138 -0.73 21.00 -20.38
CA LYS A 138 -1.66 21.70 -21.28
C LYS A 138 -2.18 23.03 -20.73
N LEU A 139 -2.07 23.29 -19.43
CA LEU A 139 -2.54 24.55 -18.84
C LEU A 139 -1.65 25.71 -19.28
N ASP A 140 -2.21 26.89 -19.48
CA ASP A 140 -1.40 28.11 -19.62
C ASP A 140 -1.10 28.67 -18.23
N ALA A 141 0.19 28.75 -17.87
CA ALA A 141 0.60 29.30 -16.59
C ALA A 141 0.27 30.80 -16.45
N ASN A 142 0.13 31.52 -17.55
CA ASN A 142 -0.19 32.94 -17.54
C ASN A 142 -1.70 33.21 -17.58
N ALA A 143 -2.53 32.16 -17.67
CA ALA A 143 -3.96 32.32 -17.65
C ALA A 143 -4.43 32.84 -16.28
N PRO A 144 -5.39 33.79 -16.24
CA PRO A 144 -5.87 34.37 -14.98
C PRO A 144 -6.55 33.33 -14.06
N ASP A 145 -7.00 32.21 -14.60
CA ASP A 145 -7.63 31.11 -13.89
C ASP A 145 -6.71 29.87 -13.74
N PHE A 146 -5.39 30.02 -13.96
CA PHE A 146 -4.42 28.93 -13.84
C PHE A 146 -4.56 28.14 -12.54
N MET A 147 -4.65 28.85 -11.39
CA MET A 147 -4.76 28.19 -10.08
C MET A 147 -6.07 27.43 -9.89
N ASP A 148 -7.18 27.93 -10.43
CA ASP A 148 -8.47 27.23 -10.39
C ASP A 148 -8.41 25.95 -11.26
N GLN A 149 -7.73 26.01 -12.39
CA GLN A 149 -7.50 24.84 -13.24
C GLN A 149 -6.62 23.81 -12.51
N VAL A 150 -5.53 24.24 -11.87
CA VAL A 150 -4.66 23.37 -11.05
C VAL A 150 -5.44 22.71 -9.93
N GLN A 151 -6.28 23.44 -9.19
CA GLN A 151 -7.07 22.89 -8.10
C GLN A 151 -8.07 21.82 -8.59
N LYS A 152 -8.68 22.02 -9.76
CA LYS A 152 -9.56 21.02 -10.39
C LYS A 152 -8.81 19.75 -10.80
N LEU A 153 -7.54 19.86 -11.19
CA LEU A 153 -6.69 18.70 -11.47
C LEU A 153 -6.35 17.89 -10.20
N GLY A 154 -6.25 18.57 -9.05
CA GLY A 154 -5.96 17.94 -7.76
C GLY A 154 -7.06 16.99 -7.27
N GLY A 155 -8.33 17.38 -7.43
CA GLY A 155 -9.53 16.53 -7.33
C GLY A 155 -9.64 15.54 -6.15
N ASP A 156 -10.55 14.56 -6.30
CA ASP A 156 -10.80 13.47 -5.33
C ASP A 156 -9.62 12.49 -5.19
N SER A 157 -8.69 12.48 -6.16
CA SER A 157 -7.48 11.64 -6.13
C SER A 157 -6.48 12.05 -5.04
N ALA A 158 -6.63 13.24 -4.47
CA ALA A 158 -5.80 13.71 -3.36
C ALA A 158 -6.29 13.26 -1.97
N ASP A 159 -7.38 12.47 -1.86
CA ASP A 159 -7.91 12.02 -0.57
C ASP A 159 -6.94 11.03 0.13
N PRO A 160 -6.24 11.47 1.20
CA PRO A 160 -5.25 10.63 1.87
C PRO A 160 -5.90 9.59 2.79
N SER A 161 -7.22 9.63 3.00
CA SER A 161 -7.91 8.81 3.99
C SER A 161 -7.83 7.32 3.68
N LYS A 162 -7.90 6.93 2.40
CA LYS A 162 -7.78 5.53 1.98
C LYS A 162 -6.40 4.97 2.35
N PHE A 163 -5.34 5.62 1.87
CA PHE A 163 -3.97 5.24 2.18
C PHE A 163 -3.68 5.21 3.69
N ALA A 164 -4.24 6.14 4.46
CA ALA A 164 -4.09 6.17 5.91
C ALA A 164 -4.65 4.91 6.59
N ASP A 165 -5.74 4.34 6.08
CA ASP A 165 -6.32 3.12 6.65
C ASP A 165 -5.50 1.86 6.29
N GLU A 166 -4.88 1.82 5.11
CA GLU A 166 -3.89 0.77 4.78
C GLU A 166 -2.64 0.87 5.66
N VAL A 167 -2.11 2.07 5.87
CA VAL A 167 -0.95 2.30 6.75
C VAL A 167 -1.27 1.88 8.19
N LYS A 168 -2.46 2.21 8.72
CA LYS A 168 -2.88 1.75 10.05
C LYS A 168 -2.91 0.23 10.17
N LYS A 169 -3.37 -0.49 9.12
CA LYS A 169 -3.36 -1.96 9.10
C LYS A 169 -1.94 -2.51 9.12
N LEU A 170 -1.00 -1.86 8.43
CA LEU A 170 0.42 -2.22 8.47
C LEU A 170 1.02 -1.99 9.86
N ASP A 171 0.78 -0.82 10.46
CA ASP A 171 1.31 -0.46 11.78
C ASP A 171 0.76 -1.33 12.92
N ALA A 172 -0.49 -1.79 12.80
CA ALA A 172 -1.11 -2.66 13.79
C ALA A 172 -0.52 -4.07 13.84
N ASN A 173 0.21 -4.51 12.81
CA ASN A 173 0.83 -5.82 12.77
C ASN A 173 2.31 -5.73 13.22
N PRO A 174 2.70 -6.39 14.34
CA PRO A 174 4.06 -6.32 14.88
C PRO A 174 5.15 -6.73 13.88
N LYS A 175 4.83 -7.68 12.98
CA LYS A 175 5.78 -8.18 11.98
C LYS A 175 6.15 -7.10 10.96
N TYR A 176 5.19 -6.28 10.53
CA TYR A 176 5.47 -5.16 9.61
C TYR A 176 6.12 -4.00 10.34
N LYS A 177 5.69 -3.71 11.57
CA LYS A 177 6.32 -2.69 12.40
C LYS A 177 7.83 -2.95 12.57
N ASP A 178 8.21 -4.19 12.88
CA ASP A 178 9.62 -4.58 12.99
C ASP A 178 10.37 -4.48 11.66
N ALA A 179 9.75 -4.90 10.56
CA ALA A 179 10.34 -4.80 9.23
C ALA A 179 10.54 -3.34 8.80
N ILE A 180 9.54 -2.49 9.03
CA ILE A 180 9.57 -1.04 8.79
C ILE A 180 10.63 -0.36 9.66
N ALA A 181 10.83 -0.80 10.90
CA ALA A 181 11.87 -0.26 11.77
C ALA A 181 13.29 -0.64 11.27
N LYS A 182 13.45 -1.83 10.69
CA LYS A 182 14.73 -2.35 10.19
C LYS A 182 15.06 -1.91 8.76
N ALA A 183 14.05 -1.54 7.96
CA ALA A 183 14.24 -1.10 6.59
C ALA A 183 14.91 0.30 6.54
N PRO A 184 16.12 0.43 5.97
CA PRO A 184 16.83 1.70 5.89
C PRO A 184 16.03 2.81 5.17
N GLU A 185 15.29 2.45 4.13
CA GLU A 185 14.46 3.37 3.34
C GLU A 185 13.35 3.99 4.20
N CYS A 186 12.76 3.22 5.12
CA CYS A 186 11.76 3.73 6.05
C CYS A 186 12.35 4.69 7.09
N THR A 187 13.58 4.44 7.54
CA THR A 187 14.29 5.35 8.43
C THR A 187 14.65 6.65 7.72
N GLN A 188 15.18 6.57 6.50
CA GLN A 188 15.45 7.75 5.68
C GLN A 188 14.17 8.56 5.39
N MET A 189 13.05 7.89 5.14
CA MET A 189 11.76 8.54 4.98
C MET A 189 11.39 9.38 6.21
N ARG A 190 11.44 8.78 7.41
CA ARG A 190 11.13 9.49 8.67
C ARG A 190 12.06 10.68 8.90
N GLU A 191 13.36 10.50 8.69
CA GLU A 191 14.35 11.58 8.86
C GLU A 191 14.12 12.74 7.87
N LYS A 192 13.86 12.43 6.59
CA LYS A 192 13.57 13.44 5.58
C LYS A 192 12.30 14.20 5.91
N LEU A 193 11.23 13.50 6.27
CA LEU A 193 9.97 14.12 6.62
C LEU A 193 10.09 14.97 7.89
N GLY A 194 10.77 14.49 8.92
CA GLY A 194 11.05 15.25 10.15
C GLY A 194 11.74 16.59 9.86
N LYS A 195 12.81 16.55 9.04
CA LYS A 195 13.51 17.77 8.60
C LYS A 195 12.62 18.75 7.84
N LEU A 196 11.71 18.26 7.01
CA LEU A 196 10.81 19.09 6.22
C LEU A 196 9.67 19.69 7.04
N ILE A 197 9.19 19.00 8.07
CA ILE A 197 8.09 19.46 8.94
C ILE A 197 8.57 20.20 10.20
N GLY A 198 9.89 20.36 10.38
CA GLY A 198 10.46 21.09 11.51
C GLY A 198 10.42 20.33 12.85
N GLN A 199 10.49 18.99 12.82
CA GLN A 199 10.63 18.12 13.99
C GLN A 199 12.01 17.50 14.11
#